data_AF-A0A438C265-F1
#
_entry.id   AF-A0A438C265-F1
#
_cell.length_a   1.000
_cell.length_b   1.000
_cell.length_c   1.000
_cell.angle_alpha   90.00
_cell.angle_beta   90.00
_cell.angle_gamma   90.00
#
_symmetry.space_group_name_H-M   'P 1'
#
loop_
_entity.id
_entity.type
_entity.pdbx_description
1 polymer ?
#
loop_
_entity_poly.entity_id
_entity_poly.type
_entity_poly.pdbx_seq_one_letter_code
_entity_poly.pdbx_strand_id
1 'polypeptide(L)'
;MLSGFIHRYIAKMLDGDDDEEVASQDKTFEEPKVLGLSPGSSEKVWFLFWYSLKNGPYGFYLQLGEDRKGYLPKRASVSHIKDVGSITLEDALELLRYPVTLGNHPNDDHPVVLKLAKNGFSIRHRRTIAPVPKNLKPNDITLEKALKLLLGKDVKQSGRPKNKKKQEVYEAM
;
A
#
# COMPACT_ATOMS: atom_id res chain seq x y z
N MET A 1 -37.53 -25.52 14.32
CA MET A 1 -36.49 -24.78 15.05
C MET A 1 -35.43 -24.38 14.02
N LEU A 2 -35.53 -23.19 13.40
CA LEU A 2 -34.83 -21.93 13.77
C LEU A 2 -33.33 -22.19 14.02
N SER A 3 -32.34 -21.55 13.40
CA SER A 3 -32.21 -20.34 12.58
C SER A 3 -30.89 -20.48 11.77
N GLY A 4 -30.79 -20.10 10.50
CA GLY A 4 -30.77 -18.69 10.07
C GLY A 4 -29.38 -18.06 10.29
N PHE A 5 -28.42 -18.28 9.38
CA PHE A 5 -27.24 -17.44 9.26
C PHE A 5 -27.22 -16.73 7.91
N ILE A 6 -27.32 -15.42 8.03
CA ILE A 6 -27.57 -14.40 7.02
C ILE A 6 -26.36 -14.27 6.09
N HIS A 7 -26.52 -14.53 4.79
CA HIS A 7 -25.62 -13.98 3.77
C HIS A 7 -26.19 -12.64 3.29
N ARG A 8 -25.59 -11.54 3.77
CA ARG A 8 -25.84 -10.19 3.29
C ARG A 8 -25.15 -9.98 1.95
N TYR A 9 -25.85 -9.28 1.05
CA TYR A 9 -25.43 -8.66 -0.21
C TYR A 9 -25.53 -9.52 -1.48
N ILE A 10 -26.73 -9.53 -2.07
CA ILE A 10 -26.90 -9.38 -3.52
C ILE A 10 -27.88 -8.22 -3.70
N ALA A 11 -27.38 -7.07 -4.13
CA ALA A 11 -28.24 -5.95 -4.52
C ALA A 11 -28.81 -6.27 -5.89
N LYS A 12 -30.11 -6.55 -5.94
CA LYS A 12 -30.89 -6.70 -7.17
C LYS A 12 -31.36 -5.30 -7.56
N MET A 13 -30.82 -4.76 -8.64
CA MET A 13 -31.29 -3.53 -9.25
C MET A 13 -32.64 -3.80 -9.94
N LEU A 14 -33.60 -2.92 -9.73
CA LEU A 14 -34.90 -2.85 -10.40
C LEU A 14 -34.79 -1.92 -11.61
N ASP A 15 -35.66 -2.18 -12.58
CA ASP A 15 -35.72 -1.65 -13.94
C ASP A 15 -35.78 -0.12 -14.08
N GLY A 16 -35.20 0.34 -15.17
CA GLY A 16 -35.35 1.68 -15.73
C GLY A 16 -34.85 1.66 -17.16
N ASP A 17 -35.75 1.38 -18.10
CA ASP A 17 -35.60 1.77 -19.51
C ASP A 17 -35.62 3.30 -19.55
N ASP A 18 -34.50 3.92 -19.87
CA ASP A 18 -34.43 5.26 -20.45
C ASP A 18 -33.16 5.33 -21.31
N ASP A 19 -33.38 5.56 -22.61
CA ASP A 19 -32.37 5.76 -23.64
C ASP A 19 -31.50 6.98 -23.32
N GLU A 20 -30.23 6.76 -22.95
CA GLU A 20 -29.18 7.79 -23.10
C GLU A 20 -27.89 7.17 -23.66
N GLU A 21 -27.54 7.58 -24.88
CA GLU A 21 -26.21 7.41 -25.47
C GLU A 21 -25.15 8.10 -24.59
N VAL A 22 -24.56 7.36 -23.65
CA VAL A 22 -23.35 7.80 -22.96
C VAL A 22 -22.13 7.25 -23.67
N ALA A 23 -21.50 8.17 -24.41
CA ALA A 23 -20.23 8.05 -25.10
C ALA A 23 -19.25 7.14 -24.35
N SER A 24 -18.80 6.12 -25.07
CA SER A 24 -17.62 5.30 -24.79
C SER A 24 -16.50 6.20 -24.29
N GLN A 25 -16.26 6.25 -22.98
CA GLN A 25 -14.99 6.74 -22.48
C GLN A 25 -13.97 5.72 -22.95
N ASP A 26 -13.28 6.07 -24.05
CA ASP A 26 -12.10 5.39 -24.53
C ASP A 26 -11.19 5.14 -23.34
N LYS A 27 -11.26 3.92 -22.80
CA LYS A 27 -10.22 3.39 -21.95
C LYS A 27 -9.03 3.29 -22.87
N THR A 28 -8.23 4.36 -22.91
CA THR A 28 -6.88 4.32 -23.43
C THR A 28 -6.18 3.22 -22.66
N PHE A 29 -6.17 2.04 -23.25
CA PHE A 29 -5.34 0.91 -22.87
C PHE A 29 -3.94 1.36 -23.26
N GLU A 30 -3.36 2.25 -22.45
CA GLU A 30 -1.96 2.58 -22.59
C GLU A 30 -1.21 1.26 -22.41
N GLU A 31 -0.62 0.81 -23.51
CA GLU A 31 0.23 -0.36 -23.53
C GLU A 31 1.22 -0.26 -22.36
N PRO A 32 1.54 -1.38 -21.70
CA PRO A 32 2.42 -1.37 -20.54
C PRO A 32 3.71 -0.64 -20.91
N LYS A 33 3.87 0.61 -20.43
CA LYS A 33 5.02 1.45 -20.74
C LYS A 33 6.27 0.78 -20.16
N VAL A 34 7.10 0.25 -21.05
CA VAL A 34 8.32 -0.48 -20.70
C VAL A 34 9.44 0.53 -20.50
N LEU A 35 9.97 0.62 -19.28
CA LEU A 35 10.89 1.71 -18.90
C LEU A 35 12.38 1.32 -18.79
N GLY A 36 12.81 0.15 -19.27
CA GLY A 36 14.24 -0.14 -19.53
C GLY A 36 14.94 -1.17 -18.62
N LEU A 37 16.27 -1.26 -18.79
CA LEU A 37 17.18 -2.28 -18.23
C LEU A 37 18.06 -1.70 -17.10
N SER A 38 18.32 -2.46 -16.02
CA SER A 38 19.18 -2.02 -14.91
C SER A 38 20.64 -2.54 -15.06
N PRO A 39 21.68 -1.70 -14.82
CA PRO A 39 23.07 -2.00 -15.18
C PRO A 39 23.90 -2.66 -14.06
N GLY A 40 23.38 -3.71 -13.39
CA GLY A 40 23.92 -4.11 -12.08
C GLY A 40 24.40 -5.55 -11.83
N SER A 41 24.20 -6.54 -12.70
CA SER A 41 24.46 -7.95 -12.31
C SER A 41 25.07 -8.80 -13.42
N SER A 42 26.36 -9.13 -13.28
CA SER A 42 27.18 -9.85 -14.25
C SER A 42 27.21 -11.38 -14.10
N GLU A 43 26.27 -12.00 -13.39
CA GLU A 43 26.14 -13.47 -13.38
C GLU A 43 24.67 -13.89 -13.50
N LYS A 44 24.28 -14.40 -14.68
CA LYS A 44 23.05 -15.15 -14.95
C LYS A 44 21.79 -14.70 -14.18
N VAL A 45 21.55 -13.41 -14.13
CA VAL A 45 20.28 -12.84 -13.70
C VAL A 45 19.47 -12.59 -14.98
N TRP A 46 18.67 -13.58 -15.37
CA TRP A 46 17.57 -13.42 -16.34
C TRP A 46 16.47 -12.46 -15.82
N PHE A 47 16.74 -11.66 -14.80
CA PHE A 47 15.91 -10.49 -14.46
C PHE A 47 16.30 -9.34 -15.39
N LEU A 48 15.89 -9.48 -16.65
CA LEU A 48 15.17 -8.39 -17.27
C LEU A 48 14.07 -8.01 -16.28
N PHE A 49 14.34 -7.04 -15.40
CA PHE A 49 13.29 -6.49 -14.56
C PHE A 49 12.36 -5.72 -15.49
N TRP A 50 11.43 -6.43 -16.10
CA TRP A 50 10.37 -5.87 -16.90
C TRP A 50 9.43 -5.16 -15.93
N TYR A 51 9.33 -3.84 -16.06
CA TYR A 51 8.35 -3.06 -15.31
C TYR A 51 7.16 -2.80 -16.20
N SER A 52 5.97 -3.20 -15.76
CA SER A 52 4.72 -2.83 -16.43
C SER A 52 3.95 -1.87 -15.56
N LEU A 53 3.64 -0.70 -16.11
CA LEU A 53 2.56 0.14 -15.62
C LEU A 53 1.25 -0.52 -16.03
N LYS A 54 0.52 -1.05 -15.04
CA LYS A 54 -0.78 -1.69 -15.26
C LYS A 54 -1.86 -0.89 -14.53
N ASN A 55 -3.03 -0.78 -15.16
CA ASN A 55 -4.21 -0.21 -14.53
C ASN A 55 -5.05 -1.33 -13.91
N GLY A 56 -5.25 -1.29 -12.58
CA GLY A 56 -6.08 -2.25 -11.86
C GLY A 56 -7.26 -1.58 -11.14
N PRO A 57 -8.12 -2.35 -10.44
CA PRO A 57 -9.26 -1.80 -9.69
C PRO A 57 -8.84 -0.82 -8.57
N TYR A 58 -7.57 -0.86 -8.16
CA TYR A 58 -6.99 0.01 -7.14
C TYR A 58 -6.13 1.14 -7.73
N GLY A 59 -6.19 1.36 -9.05
CA GLY A 59 -5.40 2.33 -9.79
C GLY A 59 -4.11 1.74 -10.37
N PHE A 60 -3.24 2.63 -10.83
CA PHE A 60 -1.96 2.26 -11.44
C PHE A 60 -0.99 1.64 -10.44
N TYR A 61 -0.32 0.58 -10.86
CA TYR A 61 0.74 -0.05 -10.09
C TYR A 61 1.91 -0.44 -11.00
N LEU A 62 3.10 -0.42 -10.41
CA LEU A 62 4.32 -0.96 -10.99
C LEU A 62 4.43 -2.42 -10.58
N GLN A 63 4.74 -3.27 -11.54
CA GLN A 63 5.03 -4.67 -11.31
C GLN A 63 6.43 -5.01 -11.78
N LEU A 64 7.19 -5.67 -10.91
CA LEU A 64 8.52 -6.21 -11.18
C LEU A 64 8.39 -7.62 -11.77
N GLY A 65 8.72 -7.77 -13.06
CA GLY A 65 8.66 -9.03 -13.78
C GLY A 65 7.26 -9.44 -14.22
N GLU A 66 7.19 -10.59 -14.89
CA GLU A 66 5.95 -11.14 -15.44
C GLU A 66 5.18 -11.95 -14.40
N ASP A 67 3.85 -12.02 -14.58
CA ASP A 67 3.00 -12.94 -13.83
C ASP A 67 3.22 -14.36 -14.36
N ARG A 68 4.17 -15.10 -13.76
CA ARG A 68 4.42 -16.52 -14.08
C ARG A 68 3.69 -17.43 -13.11
N LYS A 69 3.22 -18.58 -13.60
CA LYS A 69 2.50 -19.57 -12.79
C LYS A 69 3.41 -20.06 -11.66
N GLY A 70 3.07 -19.72 -10.41
CA GLY A 70 3.84 -20.07 -9.20
C GLY A 70 4.74 -18.97 -8.64
N TYR A 71 4.84 -17.81 -9.28
CA TYR A 71 5.61 -16.66 -8.76
C TYR A 71 4.70 -15.47 -8.47
N LEU A 72 4.82 -14.90 -7.27
CA LEU A 72 4.15 -13.66 -6.88
C LEU A 72 5.09 -12.49 -7.19
N PRO A 73 4.86 -11.73 -8.28
CA PRO A 73 5.74 -10.62 -8.62
C PRO A 73 5.65 -9.52 -7.58
N LYS A 74 6.75 -8.80 -7.37
CA LYS A 74 6.75 -7.63 -6.50
C LYS A 74 5.96 -6.51 -7.18
N ARG A 75 5.08 -5.87 -6.41
CA ARG A 75 4.23 -4.77 -6.91
C ARG A 75 4.39 -3.56 -6.00
N ALA A 76 4.41 -2.37 -6.57
CA ALA A 76 4.35 -1.10 -5.86
C ALA A 76 3.19 -0.25 -6.40
N SER A 77 2.40 0.34 -5.51
CA SER A 77 1.29 1.20 -5.94
C SER A 77 1.79 2.59 -6.32
N VAL A 78 1.26 3.13 -7.42
CA VAL A 78 1.61 4.46 -7.94
C VAL A 78 0.55 5.50 -7.54
N SER A 79 -0.43 5.13 -6.71
CA SER A 79 -1.60 5.95 -6.38
C SER A 79 -1.30 7.34 -5.75
N HIS A 80 -0.06 7.61 -5.36
CA HIS A 80 0.37 8.88 -4.79
C HIS A 80 0.84 9.88 -5.87
N ILE A 81 1.20 9.39 -7.06
CA ILE A 81 1.65 10.21 -8.19
C ILE A 81 0.42 10.60 -9.02
N LYS A 82 0.29 11.91 -9.30
CA LYS A 82 -0.83 12.44 -10.10
C LYS A 82 -0.63 12.22 -11.60
N ASP A 83 0.61 12.36 -12.07
CA ASP A 83 0.98 12.17 -13.47
C ASP A 83 1.79 10.89 -13.63
N VAL A 84 1.15 9.88 -14.20
CA VAL A 84 1.76 8.56 -14.38
C VAL A 84 2.71 8.56 -15.58
N GLY A 85 2.51 9.46 -16.54
CA GLY A 85 3.31 9.55 -17.77
C GLY A 85 4.73 10.03 -17.52
N SER A 86 4.93 10.84 -16.48
CA SER A 86 6.22 11.43 -16.10
C SER A 86 7.14 10.51 -15.30
N ILE A 87 6.71 9.29 -14.98
CA ILE A 87 7.48 8.38 -14.12
C ILE A 87 8.71 7.87 -14.87
N THR A 88 9.88 8.10 -14.27
CA THR A 88 11.17 7.61 -14.78
C THR A 88 11.51 6.22 -14.24
N LEU A 89 12.54 5.59 -14.81
CA LEU A 89 13.01 4.28 -14.34
C LEU A 89 13.53 4.36 -12.90
N GLU A 90 14.22 5.45 -12.57
CA GLU A 90 14.79 5.72 -11.26
C GLU A 90 13.69 5.80 -10.20
N ASP A 91 12.60 6.53 -10.49
CA ASP A 91 11.44 6.63 -9.61
C ASP A 91 10.78 5.26 -9.41
N ALA A 92 10.62 4.49 -10.49
CA ALA A 92 10.03 3.16 -10.42
C ALA A 92 10.84 2.20 -9.53
N LEU A 93 12.17 2.24 -9.67
CA LEU A 93 13.09 1.48 -8.84
C LEU A 93 13.00 1.91 -7.37
N GLU A 94 12.93 3.21 -7.10
CA GLU A 94 12.77 3.72 -5.73
C GLU A 94 11.48 3.19 -5.10
N LEU A 95 10.35 3.26 -5.80
CA LEU A 95 9.05 2.81 -5.30
C LEU A 95 9.02 1.31 -4.99
N LEU A 96 9.70 0.49 -5.79
CA LEU A 96 9.74 -0.96 -5.63
C LEU A 96 10.63 -1.43 -4.48
N ARG A 97 11.45 -0.54 -3.90
CA ARG A 97 12.24 -0.86 -2.69
C ARG A 97 11.38 -1.00 -1.45
N TYR A 98 10.22 -0.34 -1.40
CA TYR A 98 9.35 -0.35 -0.22
C TYR A 98 8.42 -1.58 -0.25
N PRO A 99 8.14 -2.22 0.90
CA PRO A 99 8.43 -1.79 2.27
C PRO A 99 9.86 -2.08 2.75
N VAL A 100 10.44 -1.13 3.49
CA VAL A 100 11.78 -1.25 4.09
C VAL A 100 11.66 -1.36 5.61
N THR A 101 12.40 -2.28 6.22
CA THR A 101 12.48 -2.42 7.68
C THR A 101 13.63 -1.57 8.19
N LEU A 102 13.35 -0.61 9.09
CA LEU A 102 14.34 0.32 9.64
C LEU A 102 15.08 -0.27 10.85
N GLY A 103 14.48 -1.24 11.52
CA GLY A 103 15.02 -1.89 12.72
C GLY A 103 13.90 -2.34 13.66
N ASN A 104 14.29 -2.86 14.82
CA ASN A 104 13.35 -3.29 15.86
C ASN A 104 13.16 -2.18 16.89
N HIS A 105 11.96 -2.10 17.46
CA HIS A 105 11.63 -1.13 18.51
C HIS A 105 12.32 -1.53 19.83
N PRO A 106 13.04 -0.63 20.53
CA PRO A 106 13.87 -0.99 21.69
C PRO A 106 13.08 -1.55 22.89
N ASN A 107 11.80 -1.19 23.02
CA ASN A 107 10.95 -1.67 24.12
C ASN A 107 10.21 -2.99 23.83
N ASP A 108 9.90 -3.23 22.56
CA ASP A 108 8.90 -4.21 22.12
C ASP A 108 9.50 -5.28 21.19
N ASP A 109 10.76 -5.11 20.76
CA ASP A 109 11.51 -5.88 19.76
C ASP A 109 10.81 -6.13 18.42
N HIS A 110 9.68 -5.45 18.19
CA HIS A 110 8.89 -5.58 16.98
C HIS A 110 9.43 -4.68 15.85
N PRO A 111 9.30 -5.11 14.59
CA PRO A 111 9.87 -4.39 13.46
C PRO A 111 9.14 -3.07 13.20
N VAL A 112 9.93 -2.03 12.97
CA VAL A 112 9.48 -0.72 12.49
C VAL A 112 9.67 -0.69 10.98
N VAL A 113 8.55 -0.62 10.25
CA VAL A 113 8.53 -0.74 8.80
C VAL A 113 8.10 0.56 8.15
N LEU A 114 8.91 1.08 7.23
CA LEU A 114 8.58 2.18 6.36
C LEU A 114 7.89 1.65 5.10
N LYS A 115 6.68 2.15 4.83
CA LYS A 115 5.85 1.71 3.70
C LYS A 115 5.29 2.89 2.92
N LEU A 116 5.02 2.65 1.64
CA LEU A 116 4.26 3.54 0.79
C LEU A 116 2.75 3.38 1.05
N ALA A 117 2.02 4.50 1.19
CA ALA A 117 0.58 4.54 1.38
C ALA A 117 -0.05 5.63 0.49
N LYS A 118 -1.39 5.67 0.42
CA LYS A 118 -2.14 6.65 -0.40
C LYS A 118 -1.72 8.11 -0.15
N ASN A 119 -1.41 8.45 1.10
CA ASN A 119 -1.07 9.81 1.51
C ASN A 119 0.45 10.08 1.51
N GLY A 120 1.26 9.17 0.95
CA GLY A 120 2.72 9.20 0.98
C GLY A 120 3.32 8.12 1.88
N PHE A 121 4.55 8.34 2.34
CA PHE A 121 5.23 7.40 3.23
C PHE A 121 4.60 7.35 4.62
N SER A 122 4.57 6.17 5.20
CA SER A 122 4.08 5.94 6.55
C SER A 122 4.92 4.90 7.25
N ILE A 123 5.08 5.08 8.55
CA ILE A 123 5.77 4.14 9.42
C ILE A 123 4.71 3.28 10.08
N ARG A 124 4.90 1.97 10.03
CA ARG A 124 4.07 0.99 10.72
C ARG A 124 4.89 0.34 11.83
N HIS A 125 4.32 0.32 13.03
CA HIS A 125 4.78 -0.49 14.14
C HIS A 125 3.57 -1.21 14.75
N ARG A 126 3.53 -2.55 14.60
CA ARG A 126 2.38 -3.38 15.02
C ARG A 126 1.05 -2.85 14.45
N ARG A 127 0.17 -2.31 15.31
CA ARG A 127 -1.12 -1.70 14.94
C ARG A 127 -1.01 -0.19 14.73
N THR A 128 0.06 0.43 15.20
CA THR A 128 0.31 1.86 15.14
C THR A 128 0.84 2.25 13.77
N ILE A 129 0.25 3.29 13.17
CA ILE A 129 0.66 3.84 11.88
C ILE A 129 0.85 5.34 12.04
N ALA A 130 2.07 5.82 11.80
CA ALA A 130 2.38 7.24 11.78
C ALA A 130 2.61 7.70 10.33
N PRO A 131 1.96 8.78 9.87
CA PRO A 131 2.28 9.38 8.58
C PRO A 131 3.65 10.07 8.66
N VAL A 132 4.41 10.00 7.56
CA VAL A 132 5.64 10.80 7.42
C VAL A 132 5.25 12.16 6.82
N PRO A 133 5.74 13.29 7.37
CA PRO A 133 5.49 14.60 6.79
C PRO A 133 6.17 14.71 5.42
N LYS A 134 5.50 15.39 4.47
CA LYS A 134 5.97 15.54 3.07
C LYS A 134 7.33 16.24 2.94
N ASN A 135 7.76 16.95 3.98
CA ASN A 135 9.04 17.66 4.00
C ASN A 135 10.24 16.72 4.17
N LEU A 136 10.02 15.48 4.59
CA LEU A 136 11.10 14.51 4.82
C LEU A 136 11.19 13.52 3.65
N LYS A 137 12.41 13.34 3.14
CA LYS A 137 12.71 12.30 2.17
C LYS A 137 12.74 10.93 2.86
N PRO A 138 12.34 9.85 2.19
CA PRO A 138 12.25 8.54 2.81
C PRO A 138 13.62 7.96 3.19
N ASN A 139 14.68 8.28 2.44
CA ASN A 139 16.05 7.86 2.73
C ASN A 139 16.62 8.48 4.02
N ASP A 140 16.11 9.64 4.45
CA ASP A 140 16.59 10.34 5.64
C ASP A 140 15.93 9.84 6.95
N ILE A 141 15.01 8.88 6.85
CA ILE A 141 14.23 8.35 7.97
C ILE A 141 15.02 7.25 8.66
N THR A 142 15.67 7.61 9.76
CA THR A 142 16.32 6.66 10.67
C THR A 142 15.32 6.09 11.68
N LEU A 143 15.73 5.01 12.38
CA LEU A 143 14.93 4.40 13.44
C LEU A 143 14.53 5.42 14.51
N GLU A 144 15.44 6.28 14.96
CA GLU A 144 15.17 7.31 15.97
C GLU A 144 14.08 8.30 15.55
N LYS A 145 14.15 8.80 14.31
CA LYS A 145 13.10 9.68 13.75
C LYS A 145 11.77 8.95 13.64
N ALA A 146 11.81 7.67 13.27
CA ALA A 146 10.62 6.86 13.16
C ALA A 146 9.94 6.66 14.52
N LEU A 147 10.72 6.44 15.58
CA LEU A 147 10.22 6.37 16.96
C LEU A 147 9.59 7.70 17.39
N LYS A 148 10.23 8.84 17.08
CA LYS A 148 9.67 10.17 17.37
C LYS A 148 8.32 10.39 16.69
N LEU A 149 8.17 9.95 15.43
CA LEU A 149 6.90 10.04 14.70
C LEU A 149 5.83 9.11 15.26
N LEU A 150 6.22 7.92 15.74
CA LEU A 150 5.31 6.95 16.38
C LEU A 150 4.79 7.41 17.75
N LEU A 151 5.50 8.30 18.43
CA LEU A 151 5.06 8.94 19.68
C LEU A 151 4.26 10.24 19.45
N GLY A 152 4.15 10.68 18.20
CA GLY A 152 3.46 11.92 17.82
C GLY A 152 1.93 11.85 17.96
N LYS A 153 1.29 13.01 17.74
CA LYS A 153 -0.17 13.14 17.83
C LYS A 153 -0.92 12.59 16.60
N ASP A 154 -0.27 12.57 15.43
CA ASP A 154 -0.88 12.19 14.15
C ASP A 154 -0.98 10.66 13.93
N VAL A 155 -0.78 9.91 15.00
CA VAL A 155 -0.71 8.46 14.98
C VAL A 155 -2.10 7.86 14.86
N LYS A 156 -2.23 6.93 13.91
CA LYS A 156 -3.47 6.18 13.66
C LYS A 156 -3.30 4.76 14.14
N GLN A 157 -4.31 4.24 14.84
CA GLN A 157 -4.38 2.83 15.19
C GLN A 157 -5.15 2.06 14.12
N SER A 158 -4.58 0.96 13.65
CA SER A 158 -5.21 0.07 12.69
C SER A 158 -6.07 -0.99 13.37
N GLY A 159 -7.19 -1.31 12.72
CA GLY A 159 -8.16 -2.30 13.19
C GLY A 159 -9.19 -1.74 14.17
N ARG A 160 -10.16 -2.59 14.54
CA ARG A 160 -11.25 -2.23 15.46
C ARG A 160 -10.68 -1.85 16.84
N PRO A 161 -11.10 -0.71 17.45
CA PRO A 161 -10.71 -0.40 18.82
C PRO A 161 -11.27 -1.50 19.75
N LYS A 162 -10.41 -2.08 20.59
CA LYS A 162 -10.88 -2.99 21.64
C LYS A 162 -11.56 -2.13 22.72
N ASN A 163 -12.82 -2.44 23.02
CA ASN A 163 -13.54 -1.79 24.12
C ASN A 163 -12.79 -2.11 25.42
N LYS A 164 -12.29 -1.09 26.12
CA LYS A 164 -11.62 -1.29 27.42
C LYS A 164 -12.72 -1.67 28.42
N LYS A 165 -12.69 -2.90 28.95
CA LYS A 165 -13.55 -3.26 30.08
C LYS A 165 -13.15 -2.36 31.25
N LYS A 166 -14.11 -1.61 31.80
CA LYS A 166 -13.95 -0.82 33.03
C LYS A 166 -13.55 -1.82 34.12
N GLN A 167 -12.36 -1.70 34.70
CA GLN A 167 -12.02 -2.47 35.89
C GLN A 167 -12.91 -1.93 37.02
N GLU A 168 -13.86 -2.75 37.45
CA GLU A 168 -14.62 -2.51 38.67
C GLU A 168 -13.62 -2.60 39.82
N VAL A 169 -13.36 -1.46 40.46
CA VAL A 169 -12.60 -1.39 41.69
C VAL A 169 -13.55 -1.91 42.77
N TYR A 170 -13.39 -3.18 43.16
CA TYR A 170 -14.03 -3.69 44.36
C TYR A 170 -13.29 -3.08 45.55
N GLU A 171 -13.75 -1.92 46.03
CA GLU A 171 -13.37 -1.42 47.35
C GLU A 171 -13.88 -2.44 48.39
N ALA A 172 -12.93 -2.96 49.16
CA ALA A 172 -13.19 -3.87 50.27
C ALA A 172 -14.03 -3.16 51.33
N MET A 173 -15.19 -3.74 51.66
CA MET A 173 -16.00 -3.39 52.83
C MET A 173 -16.35 -4.67 53.58
#